data_AF-A0A970KRG3-F1
#
_entry.id   AF-A0A970KRG3-F1
#
_cell.length_a   1.000
_cell.length_b   1.000
_cell.length_c   1.000
_cell.angle_alpha   90.00
_cell.angle_beta   90.00
_cell.angle_gamma   90.00
#
_symmetry.space_group_name_H-M   'P 1'
#
loop_
_entity.id
_entity.type
_entity.pdbx_description
1 polymer ?
#
loop_
_entity_poly.entity_id
_entity_poly.type
_entity_poly.pdbx_seq_one_letter_code
_entity_poly.pdbx_strand_id
1 'polypeptide(L)' 'MKEFLSDRQVSFREYNVDEDREAREEMLALSRHAIVPTVVVDGEAVIGFDEEKLDRLLS' A
#
# COMPACT_ATOMS: atom_id res chain seq x y z
N MET A 1 -8.29 0.65 -4.35
CA MET A 1 -7.22 1.02 -3.40
C MET A 1 -7.26 2.52 -3.10
N LYS A 2 -6.82 3.38 -4.03
CA LYS A 2 -6.80 4.85 -3.82
C LYS A 2 -8.16 5.40 -3.44
N GLU A 3 -9.20 5.04 -4.20
CA GLU A 3 -10.59 5.44 -3.92
C GLU A 3 -11.05 4.96 -2.55
N PHE A 4 -10.78 3.70 -2.19
CA PHE A 4 -11.12 3.16 -0.86
C PHE A 4 -10.45 3.93 0.29
N LEU A 5 -9.17 4.29 0.14
CA LEU A 5 -8.45 5.08 1.14
C LEU A 5 -9.00 6.52 1.22
N SER A 6 -9.29 7.14 0.07
CA SER A 6 -9.89 8.47 -0.02
C SER A 6 -11.29 8.52 0.60
N ASP A 7 -12.13 7.53 0.33
CA ASP A 7 -13.50 7.42 0.87
C ASP A 7 -13.49 7.31 2.39
N ARG A 8 -12.47 6.65 2.95
CA ARG A 8 -12.23 6.57 4.40
C ARG A 8 -11.50 7.78 4.98
N GLN A 9 -11.24 8.81 4.16
CA GLN A 9 -10.48 10.00 4.54
C GLN A 9 -9.09 9.68 5.12
N VAL A 10 -8.51 8.55 4.70
CA VAL A 10 -7.18 8.14 5.10
C VAL A 10 -6.17 8.95 4.30
N SER A 11 -5.24 9.60 4.99
CA SER A 11 -4.11 10.25 4.34
C SER A 11 -3.13 9.20 3.86
N PHE A 12 -2.94 9.09 2.55
CA PHE A 12 -1.96 8.21 1.94
C PHE A 12 -1.04 8.97 0.99
N ARG A 13 0.16 8.45 0.82
CA ARG A 13 1.10 8.92 -0.19
C ARG A 13 1.22 7.87 -1.28
N GLU A 14 0.98 8.27 -2.50
CA GLU A 14 1.14 7.43 -3.67
C GLU A 14 2.58 7.50 -4.17
N TYR A 15 3.12 6.32 -4.47
CA TYR A 15 4.40 6.19 -5.15
C TYR A 15 4.23 5.33 -6.40
N ASN A 16 4.74 5.81 -7.53
CA ASN A 16 4.77 5.04 -8.76
C ASN A 16 6.04 4.21 -8.82
N VAL A 17 5.97 2.92 -8.54
CA VAL A 17 7.13 2.02 -8.51
C VAL A 17 7.75 1.75 -9.89
N ASP A 18 7.07 2.10 -10.98
CA ASP A 18 7.64 2.04 -12.33
C ASP A 18 8.55 3.24 -12.64
N GLU A 19 8.26 4.41 -12.06
CA GLU A 19 9.04 5.64 -12.24
C GLU A 19 10.02 5.90 -11.09
N ASP A 20 9.65 5.48 -9.88
CA ASP A 20 10.40 5.68 -8.65
C ASP A 20 11.06 4.37 -8.22
N ARG A 21 12.36 4.30 -8.48
CA ARG A 21 13.18 3.14 -8.13
C ARG A 21 13.35 3.00 -6.62
N GLU A 22 13.41 4.10 -5.86
CA GLU A 22 13.52 4.04 -4.40
C GLU A 22 12.24 3.47 -3.79
N ALA A 23 11.07 3.95 -4.22
CA ALA A 23 9.79 3.41 -3.78
C ALA A 23 9.64 1.92 -4.12
N ARG A 24 10.18 1.49 -5.27
CA ARG A 24 10.21 0.06 -5.64
C ARG A 24 11.11 -0.75 -4.70
N GLU A 25 12.29 -0.24 -4.35
CA GLU A 25 13.21 -0.90 -3.42
C GLU A 25 12.61 -0.96 -2.01
N GLU A 26 11.95 0.11 -1.55
CA GLU A 26 11.22 0.17 -0.28
C GLU A 26 10.03 -0.81 -0.26
N MET A 27 9.23 -0.85 -1.33
CA MET A 27 8.15 -1.83 -1.48
C MET A 27 8.69 -3.26 -1.38
N LEU A 28 9.77 -3.58 -2.08
CA LEU A 28 10.41 -4.90 -2.01
C LEU A 28 10.94 -5.23 -0.61
N ALA A 29 11.49 -4.25 0.10
CA ALA A 29 11.99 -4.44 1.46
C ALA A 29 10.84 -4.74 2.45
N LEU A 30 9.70 -4.06 2.30
CA LEU A 30 8.55 -4.15 3.20
C LEU A 30 7.65 -5.34 2.88
N SER A 31 7.28 -5.54 1.61
CA SER A 31 6.34 -6.58 1.19
C SER A 31 7.02 -7.88 0.76
N ARG A 32 8.34 -7.87 0.50
CA ARG A 32 9.11 -8.99 -0.09
C ARG A 32 8.64 -9.38 -1.50
N HIS A 33 7.73 -8.62 -2.09
CA HIS A 33 7.07 -8.96 -3.35
C HIS A 33 6.94 -7.73 -4.26
N ALA A 34 7.23 -7.89 -5.54
CA ALA A 34 7.04 -6.84 -6.56
C ALA A 34 5.60 -6.85 -7.11
N ILE A 35 4.59 -6.93 -6.24
CA ILE A 35 3.19 -7.04 -6.64
C ILE A 35 2.49 -5.72 -6.33
N VAL A 36 1.78 -5.18 -7.32
CA VAL A 36 0.94 -3.99 -7.17
C VAL A 36 -0.54 -4.36 -7.29
N PRO A 37 -1.45 -3.62 -6.65
CA PRO A 37 -1.19 -2.55 -5.68
C PRO A 37 -0.69 -3.12 -4.35
N THR A 38 0.25 -2.44 -3.68
CA THR A 38 0.67 -2.74 -2.30
C THR A 38 0.48 -1.50 -1.44
N VAL A 39 -0.06 -1.67 -0.24
CA VAL A 39 -0.19 -0.61 0.77
C VAL A 39 0.53 -1.07 2.03
N VAL A 40 1.28 -0.17 2.66
CA VAL A 40 1.92 -0.43 3.95
C VAL A 40 1.25 0.45 4.99
N VAL A 41 0.70 -0.17 6.03
CA VAL A 41 0.09 0.52 7.18
C VAL A 41 0.84 0.08 8.43
N ASP A 42 1.44 1.01 9.18
CA ASP A 42 2.21 0.74 10.40
C ASP A 42 3.27 -0.38 10.27
N GLY A 43 3.88 -0.51 9.09
CA GLY A 43 4.88 -1.54 8.79
C GLY A 43 4.29 -2.89 8.32
N GLU A 44 2.97 -3.04 8.30
CA GLU A 44 2.28 -4.18 7.72
C GLU A 44 1.96 -3.94 6.24
N ALA A 45 2.54 -4.77 5.37
CA ALA A 45 2.31 -4.71 3.92
C ALA A 45 1.09 -5.54 3.53
N VAL A 46 0.06 -4.88 3.00
CA VAL A 46 -1.07 -5.47 2.31
C VAL A 46 -0.79 -5.51 0.83
N ILE A 47 -0.69 -6.72 0.28
CA ILE A 47 -0.45 -6.96 -1.13
C ILE A 47 -1.78 -7.25 -1.82
N GLY A 48 -2.04 -6.58 -2.94
CA GLY A 48 -3.32 -6.64 -3.65
C GLY A 48 -4.37 -5.75 -2.99
N PHE A 49 -5.64 -5.99 -3.32
CA PHE A 49 -6.78 -5.31 -2.70
C PHE A 49 -7.53 -6.30 -1.80
N ASP A 50 -7.40 -6.12 -0.49
CA ASP A 50 -8.04 -6.95 0.54
C ASP A 50 -8.82 -6.01 1.48
N GLU A 51 -10.12 -5.85 1.21
CA GLU A 51 -10.98 -4.94 1.95
C GLU A 51 -11.02 -5.25 3.44
N GLU A 52 -11.13 -6.53 3.83
CA GLU A 52 -11.19 -6.93 5.23
C GLU A 52 -9.89 -6.67 5.99
N LYS A 53 -8.72 -6.84 5.34
CA LYS A 53 -7.45 -6.48 5.98
C LYS A 53 -7.27 -4.98 6.06
N LEU A 54 -7.59 -4.25 4.99
CA LEU A 54 -7.48 -2.80 4.98
C LEU A 54 -8.43 -2.18 6.02
N ASP A 55 -9.65 -2.67 6.15
CA ASP A 55 -10.59 -2.25 7.19
C ASP A 55 -10.02 -2.47 8.59
N ARG A 56 -9.44 -3.65 8.86
CA ARG A 56 -8.81 -3.94 10.15
C ARG A 56 -7.60 -3.06 10.46
N LEU A 57 -6.77 -2.77 9.45
CA LEU A 57 -5.55 -1.98 9.62
C LEU A 57 -5.83 -0.47 9.70
N LEU A 58 -6.96 -0.02 9.15
CA LEU A 58 -7.34 1.39 9.11
C LEU A 58 -8.47 1.75 10.11
N SER A 59 -8.88 0.80 10.95
CA SER A 59 -9.93 0.98 11.97
C SER A 59 -9.42 1.64 13.25
#